data_AF-A0A358XZK8-F1
#
_entry.id   AF-A0A358XZK8-F1
#
_cell.length_a   1.000
_cell.length_b   1.000
_cell.length_c   1.000
_cell.angle_alpha   90.00
_cell.angle_beta   90.00
_cell.angle_gamma   90.00
#
_symmetry.space_group_name_H-M   'P 1'
#
loop_
_entity.id
_entity.type
_entity.pdbx_description
1 polymer ?
#
loop_
_entity_poly.entity_id
_entity_poly.type
_entity_poly.pdbx_seq_one_letter_code
_entity_poly.pdbx_strand_id
1 'polypeptide(L)'
;LGITIAQIDRGLWLTDDKLLIITEAQIFRDRVAQRRRRKRAQSNTEFIIKNLTELHVDDAVVHLEHGVGRYRGLQTISTDGQTTEFLTLEYANQAKLYVPVSALHLISRYSGSDQDTAPLNTLGTEQWQKTKRKAAEKIHDVAAELLEIYAAREARQGFEYSTSLDEYQKFAASFPFEETIDQETAIAAVMQDMGSKRPMDRLVCGDVGFGKTEVAMRAAFIAVTNN
;
A
#
# COMPACT_ATOMS: atom_id res chain seq x y z
N LEU A 1 -11.52 35.39 -25.72
CA LEU A 1 -10.70 34.17 -25.46
C LEU A 1 -11.56 33.22 -24.63
N GLY A 2 -11.71 31.97 -25.05
CA GLY A 2 -12.45 30.96 -24.29
C GLY A 2 -11.53 29.78 -23.98
N ILE A 3 -11.63 29.25 -22.75
CA ILE A 3 -10.90 28.06 -22.32
C ILE A 3 -11.92 26.93 -22.20
N THR A 4 -11.65 25.79 -22.83
CA THR A 4 -12.51 24.61 -22.79
C THR A 4 -11.67 23.33 -22.73
N ILE A 5 -12.30 22.23 -22.34
CA ILE A 5 -11.67 20.90 -22.24
C ILE A 5 -12.13 20.07 -23.43
N ALA A 6 -11.20 19.64 -24.27
CA ALA A 6 -11.46 18.78 -25.44
C ALA A 6 -10.25 17.87 -25.72
N GLN A 7 -10.49 16.72 -26.34
CA GLN A 7 -9.42 15.78 -26.76
C GLN A 7 -8.83 16.22 -28.10
N ILE A 8 -7.92 17.20 -28.08
CA ILE A 8 -7.27 17.75 -29.28
C ILE A 8 -5.75 17.76 -29.06
N ASP A 9 -5.03 16.99 -29.87
CA ASP A 9 -3.56 16.85 -29.75
C ASP A 9 -2.78 17.91 -30.55
N ARG A 10 -3.42 18.59 -31.52
CA ARG A 10 -2.80 19.62 -32.36
C ARG A 10 -3.70 20.84 -32.48
N GLY A 11 -3.12 22.04 -32.39
CA GLY A 11 -3.86 23.26 -32.66
C GLY A 11 -4.37 23.37 -34.10
N LEU A 12 -5.32 24.28 -34.31
CA LEU A 12 -6.00 24.50 -35.57
C LEU A 12 -6.15 26.01 -35.79
N TRP A 13 -5.88 26.48 -37.00
CA TRP A 13 -6.18 27.85 -37.41
C TRP A 13 -7.08 27.84 -38.64
N LEU A 14 -8.33 28.26 -38.46
CA LEU A 14 -9.29 28.46 -39.54
C LEU A 14 -9.38 29.96 -39.81
N THR A 15 -8.73 30.41 -40.86
CA THR A 15 -8.68 31.83 -41.26
C THR A 15 -10.04 32.36 -41.66
N ASP A 16 -10.82 31.55 -42.38
CA ASP A 16 -12.12 31.95 -42.93
C ASP A 16 -13.16 32.15 -41.83
N ASP A 17 -13.14 31.30 -40.80
CA ASP A 17 -14.01 31.37 -39.63
C ASP A 17 -13.43 32.22 -38.49
N LYS A 18 -12.24 32.81 -38.67
CA LYS A 18 -11.48 33.55 -37.63
C LYS A 18 -11.33 32.77 -36.33
N LEU A 19 -11.16 31.45 -36.41
CA LEU A 19 -11.03 30.56 -35.25
C LEU A 19 -9.58 30.09 -35.09
N LEU A 20 -9.02 30.31 -33.91
CA LEU A 20 -7.70 29.80 -33.54
C LEU A 20 -7.83 28.92 -32.29
N ILE A 21 -7.43 27.67 -32.42
CA ILE A 21 -7.34 26.69 -31.35
C ILE A 21 -5.86 26.48 -31.04
N ILE A 22 -5.46 26.83 -29.84
CA ILE A 22 -4.10 26.59 -29.31
C ILE A 22 -4.20 25.47 -28.29
N THR A 23 -3.44 24.41 -28.48
CA THR A 23 -3.38 23.27 -27.54
C THR A 23 -2.29 23.48 -26.51
N GLU A 24 -2.42 22.83 -25.35
CA GLU A 24 -1.39 22.82 -24.30
C GLU A 24 -0.01 22.43 -24.85
N ALA A 25 0.06 21.39 -25.70
CA ALA A 25 1.31 20.92 -26.32
C ALA A 25 2.02 21.97 -27.20
N GLN A 26 1.31 22.97 -27.73
CA GLN A 26 1.93 24.04 -28.54
C GLN A 26 2.55 25.13 -27.67
N ILE A 27 2.06 25.29 -26.43
CA ILE A 27 2.55 26.25 -25.45
C ILE A 27 3.66 25.59 -24.61
N PHE A 28 3.42 24.37 -24.15
CA PHE A 28 4.31 23.59 -23.30
C PHE A 28 4.82 22.40 -24.12
N ARG A 29 5.96 22.60 -24.79
CA ARG A 29 6.46 21.79 -25.92
C ARG A 29 6.61 20.27 -25.70
N ASP A 30 6.46 19.73 -24.48
CA ASP A 30 6.81 18.33 -24.17
C ASP A 30 5.96 17.64 -23.07
N ARG A 31 4.70 18.06 -22.84
CA ARG A 31 3.84 17.35 -21.86
C ARG A 31 3.29 16.04 -22.43
N VAL A 32 3.75 14.91 -21.89
CA VAL A 32 3.21 13.59 -22.23
C VAL A 32 1.90 13.39 -21.47
N ALA A 33 0.77 13.54 -22.16
CA ALA A 33 -0.53 13.23 -21.60
C ALA A 33 -0.66 11.71 -21.34
N GLN A 34 -0.47 11.28 -20.08
CA GLN A 34 -0.77 9.90 -19.69
C GLN A 34 -2.28 9.70 -19.65
N ARG A 35 -2.81 8.94 -20.63
CA ARG A 35 -4.23 8.54 -20.67
C ARG A 35 -4.59 7.74 -19.42
N ARG A 36 -5.27 8.39 -18.47
CA ARG A 36 -5.79 7.80 -17.23
C ARG A 36 -6.78 6.67 -17.52
N ARG A 37 -6.43 5.43 -17.19
CA ARG A 37 -7.42 4.42 -16.78
C ARG A 37 -7.67 4.61 -15.29
N ARG A 38 -8.72 5.35 -14.93
CA ARG A 38 -9.25 5.39 -13.56
C ARG A 38 -9.71 3.98 -13.17
N LYS A 39 -8.85 3.20 -12.51
CA LYS A 39 -9.30 2.13 -11.63
C LYS A 39 -9.22 2.65 -10.20
N ARG A 40 -10.36 2.59 -9.50
CA ARG A 40 -10.46 2.84 -8.06
C ARG A 40 -9.40 1.99 -7.36
N ALA A 41 -8.62 2.62 -6.48
CA ALA A 41 -7.76 1.92 -5.53
C ALA A 41 -8.63 0.94 -4.74
N GLN A 42 -8.35 -0.35 -4.88
CA GLN A 42 -9.01 -1.38 -4.11
C GLN A 42 -8.52 -1.31 -2.66
N SER A 43 -9.45 -1.40 -1.73
CA SER A 43 -9.19 -1.40 -0.29
C SER A 43 -8.36 -2.61 0.13
N ASN A 44 -7.42 -2.43 1.07
CA ASN A 44 -6.64 -3.50 1.68
C ASN A 44 -7.51 -4.65 2.27
N THR A 45 -8.77 -4.39 2.59
CA THR A 45 -9.71 -5.39 3.11
C THR A 45 -10.13 -6.42 2.07
N GLU A 46 -10.15 -6.06 0.77
CA GLU A 46 -10.44 -7.01 -0.33
C GLU A 46 -9.29 -8.02 -0.55
N PHE A 47 -8.08 -7.70 -0.09
CA PHE A 47 -6.90 -8.54 -0.28
C PHE A 47 -6.96 -9.80 0.61
N ILE A 48 -7.46 -9.68 1.85
CA ILE A 48 -7.52 -10.79 2.80
C ILE A 48 -8.57 -11.83 2.37
N ILE A 49 -9.72 -11.36 1.87
CA ILE A 49 -10.82 -12.23 1.42
C ILE A 49 -10.44 -12.97 0.11
N LYS A 50 -9.66 -12.34 -0.77
CA LYS A 50 -9.13 -12.99 -1.99
C LYS A 50 -8.10 -14.10 -1.71
N ASN A 51 -7.35 -14.02 -0.60
CA ASN A 51 -6.26 -14.97 -0.34
C ASN A 51 -6.75 -16.39 0.01
N LEU A 52 -8.00 -16.55 0.45
CA LEU A 52 -8.60 -17.87 0.69
C LEU A 52 -9.18 -18.50 -0.60
N THR A 53 -9.62 -17.69 -1.56
CA THR A 53 -10.13 -18.18 -2.87
C THR A 53 -9.04 -18.70 -3.80
N GLU A 54 -7.77 -18.50 -3.47
CA GLU A 54 -6.61 -18.94 -4.28
C GLU A 54 -5.79 -20.05 -3.60
N LEU A 55 -6.34 -20.73 -2.58
CA LEU A 55 -5.64 -21.82 -1.89
C LEU A 55 -5.58 -23.08 -2.74
N HIS A 56 -4.36 -23.58 -2.95
CA HIS A 56 -4.08 -24.85 -3.61
C HIS A 56 -3.76 -25.93 -2.57
N VAL A 57 -4.05 -27.17 -2.92
CA VAL A 57 -3.64 -28.31 -2.09
C VAL A 57 -2.12 -28.23 -1.86
N ASP A 58 -1.73 -28.42 -0.60
CA ASP A 58 -0.37 -28.35 -0.06
C ASP A 58 0.17 -26.95 0.28
N ASP A 59 -0.62 -25.89 -0.01
CA ASP A 59 -0.30 -24.56 0.49
C ASP A 59 -0.19 -24.55 2.02
N ALA A 60 0.81 -23.83 2.53
CA ALA A 60 0.91 -23.57 3.95
C ALA A 60 -0.14 -22.54 4.38
N VAL A 61 -0.78 -22.88 5.49
CA VAL A 61 -1.90 -22.17 6.06
C VAL A 61 -1.68 -22.05 7.56
N VAL A 62 -2.02 -20.89 8.10
CA VAL A 62 -1.96 -20.61 9.54
C VAL A 62 -3.37 -20.70 10.10
N HIS A 63 -3.56 -21.60 11.05
CA HIS A 63 -4.71 -21.58 11.95
C HIS A 63 -4.37 -20.76 13.19
N LEU A 64 -5.24 -19.82 13.57
CA LEU A 64 -5.00 -18.88 14.67
C LEU A 64 -4.56 -19.56 15.98
N GLU A 65 -5.15 -20.71 16.29
CA GLU A 65 -4.92 -21.45 17.54
C GLU A 65 -3.87 -22.58 17.45
N HIS A 66 -3.64 -23.12 16.25
CA HIS A 66 -2.88 -24.36 16.07
C HIS A 66 -1.57 -24.16 15.30
N GLY A 67 -1.38 -22.97 14.72
CA GLY A 67 -0.18 -22.61 14.00
C GLY A 67 -0.23 -23.03 12.54
N VAL A 68 0.94 -23.31 11.98
CA VAL A 68 1.15 -23.55 10.56
C VAL A 68 0.94 -25.03 10.23
N GLY A 69 0.10 -25.29 9.24
CA GLY A 69 -0.18 -26.61 8.66
C GLY A 69 -0.32 -26.52 7.14
N ARG A 70 -0.64 -27.65 6.50
CA ARG A 70 -0.85 -27.78 5.04
C ARG A 70 -2.32 -27.93 4.71
N TYR A 71 -2.80 -27.21 3.72
CA TYR A 71 -4.14 -27.41 3.21
C TYR A 71 -4.25 -28.71 2.40
N ARG A 72 -5.24 -29.56 2.71
CA ARG A 72 -5.46 -30.86 2.03
C ARG A 72 -6.83 -30.97 1.35
N GLY A 73 -7.47 -29.84 1.05
CA GLY A 73 -8.78 -29.81 0.40
C GLY A 73 -9.97 -29.72 1.35
N LEU A 74 -11.15 -29.64 0.76
CA LEU A 74 -12.42 -29.79 1.47
C LEU A 74 -12.78 -31.27 1.57
N GLN A 75 -13.31 -31.67 2.72
CA GLN A 75 -13.84 -33.00 2.96
C GLN A 75 -15.23 -32.90 3.54
N THR A 76 -16.13 -33.72 3.02
CA THR A 76 -17.49 -33.83 3.49
C THR A 76 -17.58 -34.98 4.47
N ILE A 77 -18.00 -34.68 5.70
CA ILE A 77 -18.15 -35.67 6.78
C ILE A 77 -19.63 -35.72 7.16
N SER A 78 -20.20 -36.92 7.12
CA SER A 78 -21.59 -37.16 7.53
C SER A 78 -21.63 -37.77 8.93
N THR A 79 -22.25 -37.06 9.88
CA THR A 79 -22.46 -37.53 11.25
C THR A 79 -23.93 -37.33 11.61
N ASP A 80 -24.58 -38.36 12.18
CA ASP A 80 -26.00 -38.34 12.59
C ASP A 80 -26.98 -37.85 11.50
N GLY A 81 -26.74 -38.22 10.25
CA GLY A 81 -27.58 -37.87 9.10
C GLY A 81 -27.43 -36.44 8.60
N GLN A 82 -26.59 -35.61 9.24
CA GLN A 82 -26.20 -34.30 8.72
C GLN A 82 -24.85 -34.38 8.03
N THR A 83 -24.78 -33.76 6.85
CA THR A 83 -23.59 -33.74 6.02
C THR A 83 -22.97 -32.35 6.10
N THR A 84 -21.76 -32.26 6.64
CA THR A 84 -21.07 -30.98 6.88
C THR A 84 -19.74 -30.98 6.15
N GLU A 85 -19.40 -29.87 5.51
CA GLU A 85 -18.11 -29.66 4.86
C GLU A 85 -17.08 -29.09 5.83
N PHE A 86 -15.87 -29.62 5.75
CA PHE A 86 -14.72 -29.22 6.54
C PHE A 86 -13.52 -28.94 5.64
N LEU A 87 -12.78 -27.89 5.96
CA LEU A 87 -11.42 -27.68 5.48
C LEU A 87 -10.48 -28.64 6.21
N THR A 88 -9.74 -29.46 5.46
CA THR A 88 -8.77 -30.40 6.04
C THR A 88 -7.39 -29.76 6.07
N LEU A 89 -6.78 -29.71 7.25
CA LEU A 89 -5.40 -29.27 7.44
C LEU A 89 -4.55 -30.42 7.97
N GLU A 90 -3.32 -30.55 7.47
CA GLU A 90 -2.34 -31.52 7.96
C GLU A 90 -1.17 -30.81 8.68
N TYR A 91 -0.80 -31.37 9.82
CA TYR A 91 0.25 -30.88 10.70
C TYR A 91 1.39 -31.90 10.78
N ALA A 92 2.41 -31.60 11.59
CA ALA A 92 3.51 -32.54 11.85
C ALA A 92 2.99 -33.92 12.32
N ASN A 93 3.76 -34.97 12.04
CA ASN A 93 3.40 -36.37 12.33
C ASN A 93 2.11 -36.84 11.62
N GLN A 94 1.78 -36.24 10.47
CA GLN A 94 0.59 -36.55 9.67
C GLN A 94 -0.73 -36.36 10.43
N ALA A 95 -0.73 -35.54 11.49
CA ALA A 95 -1.91 -35.25 12.28
C ALA A 95 -2.87 -34.35 11.47
N LYS A 96 -4.16 -34.69 11.46
CA LYS A 96 -5.18 -33.95 10.70
C LYS A 96 -6.07 -33.13 11.62
N LEU A 97 -6.43 -31.92 11.17
CA LEU A 97 -7.42 -31.05 11.79
C LEU A 97 -8.52 -30.77 10.77
N TYR A 98 -9.77 -30.97 11.16
CA TYR A 98 -10.94 -30.66 10.36
C TYR A 98 -11.56 -29.37 10.87
N VAL A 99 -11.54 -28.33 10.06
CA VAL A 99 -12.06 -27.01 10.42
C VAL A 99 -13.39 -26.79 9.68
N PRO A 100 -14.52 -26.58 10.38
CA PRO A 100 -15.78 -26.29 9.74
C PRO A 100 -15.67 -25.08 8.81
N VAL A 101 -16.38 -25.10 7.67
CA VAL A 101 -16.41 -23.94 6.75
C VAL A 101 -16.91 -22.66 7.44
N SER A 102 -17.75 -22.76 8.47
CA SER A 102 -18.18 -21.63 9.29
C SER A 102 -17.04 -20.96 10.09
N ALA A 103 -15.95 -21.68 10.34
CA ALA A 103 -14.79 -21.22 11.11
C ALA A 103 -13.61 -20.77 10.24
N LEU A 104 -13.81 -20.55 8.93
CA LEU A 104 -12.75 -20.12 8.01
C LEU A 104 -12.09 -18.79 8.38
N HIS A 105 -12.74 -17.93 9.16
CA HIS A 105 -12.16 -16.69 9.67
C HIS A 105 -10.96 -16.90 10.62
N LEU A 106 -10.75 -18.12 11.12
CA LEU A 106 -9.58 -18.51 11.92
C LEU A 106 -8.37 -18.90 11.05
N ILE A 107 -8.57 -18.95 9.73
CA ILE A 107 -7.61 -19.44 8.75
C ILE A 107 -7.01 -18.26 7.98
N SER A 108 -5.71 -18.30 7.75
CA SER A 108 -5.01 -17.34 6.91
C SER A 108 -3.94 -18.03 6.09
N ARG A 109 -3.72 -17.60 4.85
CA ARG A 109 -2.61 -18.10 4.05
C ARG A 109 -1.29 -17.74 4.72
N TYR A 110 -0.33 -18.67 4.75
CA TYR A 110 1.01 -18.37 5.21
C TYR A 110 1.68 -17.37 4.25
N SER A 111 2.26 -16.31 4.80
CA SER A 111 2.90 -15.21 4.04
C SER A 111 4.40 -15.13 4.29
N GLY A 112 5.02 -16.20 4.80
CA GLY A 112 6.47 -16.29 4.95
C GLY A 112 7.20 -16.38 3.60
N SER A 113 8.54 -16.43 3.68
CA SER A 113 9.43 -16.33 2.53
C SER A 113 9.23 -17.43 1.47
N ASP A 114 8.74 -18.60 1.87
CA ASP A 114 8.45 -19.72 0.97
C ASP A 114 7.33 -20.63 1.54
N GLN A 115 6.42 -21.05 0.67
CA GLN A 115 5.34 -21.99 0.99
C GLN A 115 5.92 -23.37 1.27
N ASP A 116 6.90 -23.84 0.49
CA ASP A 116 7.38 -25.24 0.58
C ASP A 116 8.19 -25.48 1.85
N THR A 117 8.98 -24.48 2.29
CA THR A 117 9.79 -24.58 3.51
C THR A 117 9.05 -24.14 4.78
N ALA A 118 7.76 -23.80 4.68
CA ALA A 118 7.00 -23.36 5.83
C ALA A 118 6.99 -24.45 6.94
N PRO A 119 7.27 -24.07 8.20
CA PRO A 119 7.35 -25.03 9.30
C PRO A 119 5.99 -25.67 9.55
N LEU A 120 5.97 -26.95 9.93
CA LEU A 120 4.75 -27.63 10.39
C LEU A 120 4.72 -27.68 11.90
N ASN A 121 3.68 -27.09 12.50
CA ASN A 121 3.49 -27.19 13.93
C ASN A 121 2.92 -28.56 14.32
N THR A 122 3.12 -28.95 15.58
CA THR A 122 2.55 -30.20 16.13
C THR A 122 1.30 -29.87 16.95
N LEU A 123 0.18 -30.53 16.64
CA LEU A 123 -1.08 -30.36 17.36
C LEU A 123 -0.94 -30.78 18.83
N GLY A 124 -1.64 -30.07 19.72
CA GLY A 124 -1.64 -30.35 21.16
C GLY A 124 -0.40 -29.87 21.92
N THR A 125 0.57 -29.24 21.24
CA THR A 125 1.76 -28.66 21.90
C THR A 125 1.57 -27.17 22.21
N GLU A 126 2.18 -26.69 23.30
CA GLU A 126 2.17 -25.26 23.64
C GLU A 126 3.16 -24.42 22.80
N GLN A 127 3.90 -25.04 21.87
CA GLN A 127 4.97 -24.36 21.13
C GLN A 127 4.43 -23.17 20.33
N TRP A 128 3.27 -23.31 19.68
CA TRP A 128 2.62 -22.23 18.96
C TRP A 128 2.20 -21.10 19.89
N GLN A 129 1.59 -21.42 21.03
CA GLN A 129 1.16 -20.41 22.01
C GLN A 129 2.34 -19.63 22.58
N LYS A 130 3.46 -20.31 22.89
CA LYS A 130 4.71 -19.65 23.31
C LYS A 130 5.27 -18.76 22.22
N THR A 131 5.25 -19.20 20.96
CA THR A 131 5.71 -18.41 19.81
C THR A 131 4.85 -17.17 19.60
N LYS A 132 3.52 -17.32 19.67
CA LYS A 132 2.54 -16.23 19.58
C LYS A 132 2.73 -15.21 20.69
N ARG A 133 2.90 -15.66 21.94
CA ARG A 133 3.16 -14.77 23.08
C ARG A 133 4.47 -13.98 22.91
N LYS A 134 5.55 -14.66 22.54
CA LYS A 134 6.84 -14.01 22.28
C LYS A 134 6.77 -13.00 21.12
N ALA A 135 6.00 -13.30 20.08
CA ALA A 135 5.76 -12.35 18.99
C ALA A 135 4.96 -11.13 19.47
N ALA A 136 3.93 -11.33 20.29
CA ALA A 136 3.14 -10.24 20.86
C ALA A 136 3.98 -9.33 21.78
N GLU A 137 4.82 -9.91 22.63
CA GLU A 137 5.78 -9.17 23.46
C GLU A 137 6.70 -8.30 22.61
N LYS A 138 7.32 -8.85 21.57
CA LYS A 138 8.17 -8.09 20.65
C LYS A 138 7.43 -6.96 19.93
N ILE A 139 6.19 -7.20 19.51
CA ILE A 139 5.36 -6.17 18.87
C ILE A 139 5.11 -5.02 19.86
N HIS A 140 4.82 -5.35 21.12
CA HIS A 140 4.64 -4.36 22.16
C HIS A 140 5.91 -3.55 22.43
N ASP A 141 7.07 -4.21 22.51
CA ASP A 141 8.36 -3.55 22.73
C ASP A 141 8.69 -2.56 21.59
N VAL A 142 8.53 -2.99 20.33
CA VAL A 142 8.73 -2.13 19.16
C VAL A 142 7.73 -0.98 19.14
N ALA A 143 6.47 -1.23 19.49
CA ALA A 143 5.46 -0.18 19.56
C ALA A 143 5.81 0.88 20.63
N ALA A 144 6.29 0.43 21.80
CA ALA A 144 6.74 1.33 22.87
C ALA A 144 7.94 2.17 22.41
N GLU A 145 8.94 1.56 21.78
CA GLU A 145 10.10 2.28 21.23
C GLU A 145 9.70 3.32 20.19
N LEU A 146 8.81 2.97 19.24
CA LEU A 146 8.30 3.91 18.25
C LEU A 146 7.56 5.07 18.92
N LEU A 147 6.71 4.80 19.92
CA LEU A 147 6.00 5.84 20.67
C LEU A 147 6.96 6.79 21.37
N GLU A 148 8.03 6.28 21.98
CA GLU A 148 9.07 7.09 22.61
C GLU A 148 9.79 7.99 21.59
N ILE A 149 10.14 7.46 20.40
CA ILE A 149 10.73 8.24 19.31
C ILE A 149 9.79 9.37 18.86
N TYR A 150 8.50 9.07 18.67
CA TYR A 150 7.51 10.07 18.28
C TYR A 150 7.31 11.14 19.37
N ALA A 151 7.23 10.73 20.64
CA ALA A 151 7.11 11.66 21.76
C ALA A 151 8.33 12.59 21.87
N ALA A 152 9.55 12.03 21.75
CA ALA A 152 10.78 12.80 21.77
C ALA A 152 10.84 13.79 20.60
N ARG A 153 10.31 13.41 19.44
CA ARG A 153 10.24 14.26 18.25
C ARG A 153 9.19 15.36 18.38
N GLU A 154 8.03 15.08 18.96
CA GLU A 154 7.01 16.11 19.24
C GLU A 154 7.50 17.15 20.27
N ALA A 155 8.32 16.72 21.25
CA ALA A 155 8.88 17.61 22.25
C ALA A 155 10.00 18.52 21.70
N ARG A 156 10.66 18.13 20.60
CA ARG A 156 11.71 18.93 19.96
C ARG A 156 11.10 19.99 19.05
N GLN A 157 11.60 21.21 19.16
CA GLN A 157 11.31 22.25 18.18
C GLN A 157 12.13 21.99 16.91
N GLY A 158 11.45 21.79 15.79
CA GLY A 158 12.03 21.67 14.45
C GLY A 158 12.18 23.02 13.75
N PHE A 159 12.66 22.96 12.51
CA PHE A 159 12.76 24.12 11.63
C PHE A 159 11.52 24.21 10.74
N GLU A 160 10.87 25.37 10.76
CA GLU A 160 9.67 25.66 9.97
C GLU A 160 10.09 26.25 8.62
N TYR A 161 9.93 25.47 7.54
CA TYR A 161 10.27 25.94 6.20
C TYR A 161 9.17 26.86 5.65
N SER A 162 9.56 27.98 5.05
CA SER A 162 8.66 28.90 4.34
C SER A 162 8.79 28.71 2.83
N THR A 163 7.68 28.54 2.11
CA THR A 163 7.72 28.32 0.66
C THR A 163 7.05 29.47 -0.08
N SER A 164 7.81 30.16 -0.95
CA SER A 164 7.24 31.09 -1.92
C SER A 164 6.46 30.30 -2.96
N LEU A 165 5.14 30.53 -3.03
CA LEU A 165 4.27 29.79 -3.96
C LEU A 165 4.68 30.03 -5.42
N ASP A 166 5.11 31.23 -5.77
CA ASP A 166 5.51 31.59 -7.14
C ASP A 166 6.80 30.87 -7.56
N GLU A 167 7.81 30.84 -6.71
CA GLU A 167 9.07 30.14 -6.98
C GLU A 167 8.87 28.63 -7.05
N TYR A 168 8.07 28.08 -6.13
CA TYR A 168 7.70 26.67 -6.13
C TYR A 168 6.93 26.28 -7.40
N GLN A 169 5.97 27.10 -7.85
CA GLN A 169 5.22 26.86 -9.09
C GLN A 169 6.13 26.87 -10.32
N LYS A 170 7.11 27.78 -10.38
CA LYS A 170 8.11 27.81 -11.46
C LYS A 170 8.97 26.54 -11.47
N PHE A 171 9.40 26.09 -10.29
CA PHE A 171 10.14 24.83 -10.16
C PHE A 171 9.29 23.62 -10.59
N ALA A 172 8.06 23.51 -10.07
CA ALA A 172 7.14 22.42 -10.41
C ALA A 172 6.77 22.41 -11.91
N ALA A 173 6.64 23.58 -12.54
CA ALA A 173 6.37 23.68 -13.98
C ALA A 173 7.53 23.20 -14.86
N SER A 174 8.75 23.09 -14.32
CA SER A 174 9.87 22.50 -15.04
C SER A 174 9.77 20.98 -15.19
N PHE A 175 8.91 20.33 -14.39
CA PHE A 175 8.63 18.91 -14.51
C PHE A 175 7.63 18.65 -15.64
N PRO A 176 8.01 17.89 -16.70
CA PRO A 176 7.23 17.78 -17.92
C PRO A 176 6.08 16.74 -17.86
N PHE A 177 5.84 16.15 -16.69
CA PHE A 177 4.81 15.13 -16.51
C PHE A 177 3.70 15.64 -15.59
N GLU A 178 2.46 15.22 -15.86
CA GLU A 178 1.32 15.47 -14.99
C GLU A 178 1.37 14.53 -13.78
N GLU A 179 1.22 15.08 -12.59
CA GLU A 179 1.23 14.31 -11.36
C GLU A 179 -0.02 13.43 -11.23
N THR A 180 0.17 12.26 -10.60
CA THR A 180 -0.96 11.41 -10.19
C THR A 180 -1.56 11.93 -8.88
N ILE A 181 -2.80 11.53 -8.58
CA ILE A 181 -3.47 11.90 -7.32
C ILE A 181 -2.64 11.46 -6.09
N ASP A 182 -2.02 10.28 -6.16
CA ASP A 182 -1.18 9.78 -5.07
C ASP A 182 0.11 10.60 -4.93
N GLN A 183 0.70 11.05 -6.05
CA GLN A 183 1.85 11.96 -6.04
C GLN A 183 1.48 13.33 -5.47
N GLU A 184 0.37 13.92 -5.92
CA GLU A 184 -0.12 15.20 -5.40
C GLU A 184 -0.35 15.14 -3.89
N THR A 185 -0.96 14.04 -3.42
CA THR A 185 -1.20 13.81 -1.98
C THR A 185 0.11 13.68 -1.21
N ALA A 186 1.08 12.93 -1.74
CA ALA A 186 2.39 12.77 -1.11
C ALA A 186 3.16 14.11 -1.06
N ILE A 187 3.13 14.89 -2.14
CA ILE A 187 3.78 16.19 -2.24
C ILE A 187 3.15 17.16 -1.24
N ALA A 188 1.83 17.28 -1.21
CA ALA A 188 1.13 18.16 -0.28
C ALA A 188 1.43 17.80 1.18
N ALA A 189 1.45 16.51 1.52
CA ALA A 189 1.76 16.05 2.86
C ALA A 189 3.21 16.36 3.28
N VAL A 190 4.18 16.20 2.36
CA VAL A 190 5.58 16.59 2.61
C VAL A 190 5.70 18.10 2.79
N MET A 191 5.06 18.91 1.94
CA MET A 191 5.08 20.37 2.08
C MET A 191 4.49 20.82 3.42
N GLN A 192 3.38 20.21 3.84
CA GLN A 192 2.75 20.50 5.13
C GLN A 192 3.67 20.14 6.30
N ASP A 193 4.31 18.97 6.25
CA ASP A 193 5.22 18.54 7.31
C ASP A 193 6.47 19.43 7.39
N MET A 194 7.01 19.87 6.25
CA MET A 194 8.13 20.82 6.19
C MET A 194 7.74 22.22 6.71
N GLY A 195 6.51 22.66 6.48
CA GLY A 195 5.98 23.92 7.04
C GLY A 195 5.58 23.84 8.52
N SER A 196 5.89 22.75 9.21
CA SER A 196 5.54 22.56 10.63
C SER A 196 6.71 22.87 11.55
N LYS A 197 6.40 23.26 12.79
CA LYS A 197 7.39 23.40 13.88
C LYS A 197 7.89 22.07 14.42
N ARG A 198 7.30 20.95 13.99
CA ARG A 198 7.73 19.60 14.38
C ARG A 198 8.68 19.09 13.30
N PRO A 199 9.84 18.49 13.65
CA PRO A 199 10.72 17.86 12.67
C PRO A 199 9.91 16.88 11.80
N MET A 200 10.16 16.76 10.49
CA MET A 200 9.49 15.79 9.61
C MET A 200 10.17 14.40 9.67
N ASP A 201 9.38 13.34 9.53
CA ASP A 201 9.79 11.93 9.40
C ASP A 201 8.60 11.23 8.72
N ARG A 202 8.69 11.15 7.39
CA ARG A 202 7.65 10.63 6.53
C ARG A 202 8.26 9.60 5.60
N LEU A 203 7.63 8.45 5.52
CA LEU A 203 7.93 7.42 4.54
C LEU A 203 6.97 7.54 3.36
N VAL A 204 7.51 7.69 2.16
CA VAL A 204 6.74 7.66 0.90
C VAL A 204 7.02 6.34 0.19
N CYS A 205 6.05 5.44 0.21
CA CYS A 205 6.11 4.15 -0.48
C CYS A 205 5.44 4.24 -1.85
N GLY A 206 6.02 3.59 -2.85
CA GLY A 206 5.45 3.48 -4.19
C GLY A 206 6.35 2.64 -5.10
N ASP A 207 5.81 2.12 -6.19
CA ASP A 207 6.56 1.25 -7.10
C ASP A 207 7.62 2.02 -7.91
N VAL A 208 8.52 1.30 -8.58
CA VAL A 208 9.52 1.88 -9.47
C VAL A 208 8.82 2.65 -10.59
N GLY A 209 9.25 3.89 -10.84
CA GLY A 209 8.66 4.76 -11.87
C GLY A 209 7.46 5.61 -11.41
N PHE A 210 6.97 5.46 -10.18
CA PHE A 210 5.84 6.25 -9.64
C PHE A 210 6.24 7.66 -9.16
N GLY A 211 7.35 8.22 -9.64
CA GLY A 211 7.73 9.62 -9.37
C GLY A 211 8.11 9.96 -7.93
N LYS A 212 8.53 9.01 -7.10
CA LYS A 212 9.06 9.28 -5.74
C LYS A 212 10.20 10.30 -5.74
N THR A 213 11.04 10.28 -6.79
CA THR A 213 12.13 11.24 -6.99
C THR A 213 11.60 12.66 -7.08
N GLU A 214 10.46 12.88 -7.73
CA GLU A 214 9.85 14.21 -7.87
C GLU A 214 9.41 14.76 -6.51
N VAL A 215 8.83 13.92 -5.65
CA VAL A 215 8.46 14.29 -4.27
C VAL A 215 9.70 14.74 -3.48
N ALA A 216 10.80 13.99 -3.59
CA ALA A 216 12.06 14.32 -2.92
C ALA A 216 12.73 15.59 -3.50
N MET A 217 12.69 15.78 -4.82
CA MET A 217 13.25 16.96 -5.49
C MET A 217 12.54 18.24 -5.06
N ARG A 218 11.21 18.20 -4.92
CA ARG A 218 10.41 19.32 -4.40
C ARG A 218 10.73 19.65 -2.94
N ALA A 219 10.86 18.62 -2.10
CA ALA A 219 11.29 18.80 -0.71
C ALA A 219 12.69 19.43 -0.64
N ALA A 220 13.63 18.96 -1.45
CA ALA A 220 14.99 19.51 -1.51
C ALA A 220 15.00 20.97 -1.98
N PHE A 221 14.17 21.32 -2.97
CA PHE A 221 14.02 22.70 -3.43
C PHE A 221 13.57 23.62 -2.28
N ILE A 222 12.52 23.22 -1.54
CA ILE A 222 12.03 23.97 -0.37
C ILE A 222 13.13 24.11 0.68
N ALA A 223 13.92 23.07 0.92
CA ALA A 223 14.99 23.11 1.91
C ALA A 223 16.09 24.12 1.53
N VAL A 224 16.51 24.16 0.26
CA VAL A 224 17.60 25.04 -0.22
C VAL A 224 17.19 26.51 -0.24
N THR A 225 15.92 26.82 -0.52
CA THR A 225 15.43 28.22 -0.55
C THR A 225 15.24 28.86 0.83
N ASN A 226 15.38 28.08 1.91
CA ASN A 226 15.26 28.54 3.30
C ASN A 226 16.59 28.50 4.07
N ASN A 227 17.71 28.34 3.37
CA ASN A 227 19.04 28.15 3.93
C ASN A 227 19.77 29.48 4.17
#